data_AF-A0A1W1V4I7-F1
#
_entry.id   AF-A0A1W1V4I7-F1
#
_cell.length_a   1.000
_cell.length_b   1.000
_cell.length_c   1.000
_cell.angle_alpha   90.00
_cell.angle_beta   90.00
_cell.angle_gamma   90.00
#
_symmetry.space_group_name_H-M   'P 1'
#
loop_
_entity.id
_entity.type
_entity.pdbx_description
1 polymer ?
#
loop_
_entity_poly.entity_id
_entity_poly.type
_entity_poly.pdbx_seq_one_letter_code
_entity_poly.pdbx_strand_id
1 'polypeptide(L)'
;MNISKKELEEIIKLIAKQISENRNINFIFSKPWNNKYYIALDSLKKLNLNANAVISRELDESHKLTIKNSCCWKKVIDFDENKLDLISKNDTFFLDIKMKNIINITMFNEDEIESALAMKLFENGKNIYLWNETVKTVTGKEPEKYIKKLLSYYEEILSYGINIVDIEEVRNYE
;
A
#
# COMPACT_ATOMS: atom_id res chain seq x y z
N MET A 1 8.05 5.37 16.84
CA MET A 1 6.70 4.88 17.18
C MET A 1 6.70 3.38 17.01
N ASN A 2 6.30 2.65 18.05
CA ASN A 2 6.05 1.21 17.98
C ASN A 2 4.64 1.05 17.43
N ILE A 3 4.52 0.79 16.13
CA ILE A 3 3.28 0.28 15.53
C ILE A 3 2.88 -0.93 16.36
N SER A 4 1.72 -0.88 17.03
CA SER A 4 1.23 -2.10 17.65
C SER A 4 0.67 -2.96 16.52
N LYS A 5 1.19 -4.17 16.36
CA LYS A 5 0.68 -5.20 15.43
C LYS A 5 -0.85 -5.30 15.42
N LYS A 6 -1.50 -5.02 16.56
CA LYS A 6 -2.96 -4.97 16.70
C LYS A 6 -3.63 -3.88 15.85
N GLU A 7 -3.04 -2.69 15.77
CA GLU A 7 -3.59 -1.58 14.95
C GLU A 7 -3.60 -1.96 13.48
N LEU A 8 -2.51 -2.55 12.98
CA LEU A 8 -2.45 -3.03 11.60
C LEU A 8 -3.46 -4.15 11.33
N GLU A 9 -3.61 -5.09 12.26
CA GLU A 9 -4.64 -6.14 12.18
C GLU A 9 -6.04 -5.53 12.08
N GLU A 10 -6.35 -4.48 12.85
CA GLU A 10 -7.63 -3.77 12.79
C GLU A 10 -7.83 -3.02 11.48
N ILE A 11 -6.84 -2.26 11.02
CA ILE A 11 -6.88 -1.54 9.74
C ILE A 11 -7.15 -2.52 8.58
N ILE A 12 -6.39 -3.62 8.52
CA ILE A 12 -6.55 -4.60 7.45
C ILE A 12 -7.92 -5.29 7.55
N LYS A 13 -8.40 -5.64 8.75
CA LYS A 13 -9.75 -6.22 8.92
C LYS A 13 -10.83 -5.29 8.40
N LEU A 14 -10.74 -4.00 8.70
CA LEU A 14 -11.75 -3.05 8.32
C LEU A 14 -11.72 -2.78 6.80
N ILE A 15 -10.53 -2.68 6.20
CA ILE A 15 -10.39 -2.62 4.73
C ILE A 15 -10.95 -3.89 4.09
N ALA A 16 -10.63 -5.06 4.64
CA ALA A 16 -11.15 -6.34 4.18
C ALA A 16 -12.67 -6.51 4.40
N LYS A 17 -13.29 -5.73 5.30
CA LYS A 17 -14.75 -5.68 5.51
C LYS A 17 -15.42 -4.72 4.52
N GLN A 18 -14.75 -3.61 4.18
CA GLN A 18 -15.20 -2.66 3.16
C GLN A 18 -15.10 -3.25 1.76
N ILE A 19 -14.04 -4.01 1.50
CA ILE A 19 -13.90 -4.83 0.31
C ILE A 19 -14.85 -6.01 0.50
N SER A 20 -15.89 -6.12 -0.33
CA SER A 20 -16.80 -7.28 -0.32
C SER A 20 -16.03 -8.59 -0.14
N GLU A 21 -16.53 -9.53 0.67
CA GLU A 21 -15.92 -10.85 0.92
C GLU A 21 -15.49 -11.60 -0.37
N ASN A 22 -16.08 -11.24 -1.53
CA ASN A 22 -15.81 -11.81 -2.84
C ASN A 22 -14.73 -11.09 -3.67
N ARG A 23 -14.23 -9.92 -3.26
CA ARG A 23 -13.19 -9.17 -3.98
C ARG A 23 -11.82 -9.52 -3.42
N ASN A 24 -10.84 -9.74 -4.30
CA ASN A 24 -9.46 -9.93 -3.86
C ASN A 24 -8.80 -8.57 -3.67
N ILE A 25 -7.84 -8.51 -2.74
CA ILE A 25 -6.96 -7.35 -2.55
C ILE A 25 -5.52 -7.75 -2.91
N ASN A 26 -4.78 -6.82 -3.50
CA ASN A 26 -3.34 -6.96 -3.69
C ASN A 26 -2.58 -6.28 -2.56
N PHE A 27 -1.60 -6.97 -1.97
CA PHE A 27 -0.62 -6.34 -1.09
C PHE A 27 0.71 -6.19 -1.82
N ILE A 28 1.19 -4.96 -1.93
CA ILE A 28 2.44 -4.63 -2.63
C ILE A 28 3.61 -4.71 -1.65
N PHE A 29 4.61 -5.52 -2.01
CA PHE A 29 5.91 -5.62 -1.34
C PHE A 29 7.01 -5.12 -2.29
N SER A 30 7.66 -4.03 -1.92
CA SER A 30 8.65 -3.31 -2.74
C SER A 30 9.97 -3.12 -2.00
N LYS A 31 10.98 -2.59 -2.68
CA LYS A 31 12.28 -2.27 -2.08
C LYS A 31 12.28 -0.86 -1.45
N PRO A 32 12.92 -0.65 -0.29
CA PRO A 32 13.68 -1.60 0.52
C PRO A 32 12.79 -2.50 1.36
N TRP A 33 13.27 -3.72 1.61
CA TRP A 33 12.71 -4.55 2.66
C TRP A 33 12.93 -3.86 4.02
N ASN A 34 11.88 -3.83 4.85
CA ASN A 34 11.93 -3.23 6.18
C ASN A 34 11.04 -3.96 7.18
N ASN A 35 11.10 -3.56 8.45
CA ASN A 35 10.37 -4.21 9.53
C ASN A 35 8.85 -4.14 9.40
N LYS A 36 8.30 -3.17 8.66
CA LYS A 36 6.86 -3.03 8.44
C LYS A 36 6.30 -4.24 7.72
N TYR A 37 7.06 -4.83 6.79
CA TYR A 37 6.61 -6.04 6.09
C TYR A 37 6.50 -7.25 7.00
N TYR A 38 7.40 -7.42 7.98
CA TYR A 38 7.23 -8.50 8.97
C TYR A 38 5.95 -8.33 9.77
N ILE A 39 5.66 -7.10 10.24
CA ILE A 39 4.44 -6.79 10.99
C ILE A 39 3.19 -7.05 10.12
N ALA A 40 3.24 -6.64 8.85
CA ALA A 40 2.17 -6.88 7.89
C ALA A 40 1.91 -8.36 7.65
N LEU A 41 2.95 -9.15 7.36
CA LEU A 41 2.82 -10.59 7.13
C LEU A 41 2.26 -11.32 8.35
N ASP A 42 2.73 -10.96 9.54
CA ASP A 42 2.24 -11.49 10.81
C ASP A 42 0.75 -11.20 11.05
N SER A 43 0.29 -10.03 10.60
CA SER A 43 -1.10 -9.61 10.69
C SER A 43 -1.95 -10.36 9.66
N LEU A 44 -1.52 -10.35 8.39
CA LEU A 44 -2.21 -10.99 7.26
C LEU A 44 -2.39 -12.50 7.46
N LYS A 45 -1.39 -13.18 8.03
CA LYS A 45 -1.45 -14.60 8.35
C LYS A 45 -2.64 -14.97 9.25
N LYS A 46 -3.06 -14.09 10.15
CA LYS A 46 -4.18 -14.34 11.07
C LYS A 46 -5.55 -14.11 10.45
N LEU A 47 -5.61 -13.29 9.39
CA LEU A 47 -6.87 -12.79 8.84
C LEU A 47 -7.47 -13.68 7.75
N ASN A 48 -6.73 -14.69 7.28
CA ASN A 48 -7.14 -15.64 6.23
C ASN A 48 -7.88 -14.95 5.06
N LEU A 49 -7.31 -13.85 4.57
CA LEU A 49 -7.93 -13.01 3.56
C LEU A 49 -7.78 -13.62 2.16
N ASN A 50 -8.76 -13.33 1.31
CA ASN A 50 -8.69 -13.57 -0.12
C ASN A 50 -7.74 -12.55 -0.78
N ALA A 51 -6.43 -12.77 -0.67
CA ALA A 51 -5.41 -11.79 -1.02
C ALA A 51 -4.36 -12.32 -2.00
N ASN A 52 -3.82 -11.42 -2.82
CA ASN A 52 -2.65 -11.65 -3.66
C ASN A 52 -1.43 -10.96 -3.04
N ALA A 53 -0.26 -11.60 -3.16
CA ALA A 53 1.01 -10.92 -2.94
C ALA A 53 1.53 -10.41 -4.28
N VAL A 54 1.87 -9.12 -4.35
CA VAL A 54 2.53 -8.51 -5.51
C VAL A 54 3.93 -8.10 -5.06
N ILE A 55 4.94 -8.70 -5.66
CA ILE A 55 6.31 -8.67 -5.13
C ILE A 55 7.25 -8.05 -6.15
N SER A 56 7.95 -6.98 -5.78
CA SER A 56 8.99 -6.37 -6.61
C SER A 56 10.07 -7.39 -6.96
N ARG A 57 10.48 -7.40 -8.23
CA ARG A 57 11.57 -8.24 -8.73
C ARG A 57 12.91 -7.91 -8.07
N GLU A 58 13.07 -6.66 -7.60
CA GLU A 58 14.29 -6.16 -6.96
C GLU A 58 14.47 -6.61 -5.51
N LEU A 59 13.46 -7.25 -4.91
CA LEU A 59 13.59 -7.84 -3.58
C LEU A 59 14.51 -9.07 -3.63
N ASP A 60 15.28 -9.27 -2.56
CA ASP A 60 16.14 -10.45 -2.44
C ASP A 60 15.31 -11.74 -2.36
N GLU A 61 15.82 -12.83 -2.92
CA GLU A 61 15.10 -14.12 -2.96
C GLU A 61 14.70 -14.63 -1.57
N SER A 62 15.49 -14.37 -0.54
CA SER A 62 15.15 -14.71 0.86
C SER A 62 13.89 -13.99 1.33
N HIS A 63 13.73 -12.71 0.99
CA HIS A 63 12.54 -11.92 1.31
C HIS A 63 11.33 -12.38 0.49
N LYS A 64 11.53 -12.67 -0.81
CA LYS A 64 10.47 -13.24 -1.67
C LYS A 64 9.95 -14.57 -1.11
N LEU A 65 10.85 -15.47 -0.68
CA LEU A 65 10.50 -16.75 -0.07
C LEU A 65 9.73 -16.54 1.24
N THR A 66 10.17 -15.59 2.07
CA THR A 66 9.48 -15.21 3.31
C THR A 66 8.05 -14.79 3.04
N ILE A 67 7.80 -13.90 2.07
CA ILE A 67 6.44 -13.47 1.71
C ILE A 67 5.62 -14.68 1.24
N LYS A 68 6.14 -15.47 0.29
CA LYS A 68 5.46 -16.63 -0.31
C LYS A 68 5.02 -17.65 0.73
N ASN A 69 5.83 -17.87 1.78
CA ASN A 69 5.57 -18.87 2.80
C ASN A 69 4.79 -18.35 4.02
N SER A 70 4.60 -17.04 4.14
CA SER A 70 3.98 -16.44 5.33
C SER A 70 2.45 -16.54 5.35
N CYS A 71 1.81 -16.55 4.18
CA CYS A 71 0.35 -16.54 4.05
C CYS A 71 -0.11 -17.46 2.92
N CYS A 72 -1.36 -17.94 2.97
CA CYS A 72 -1.99 -18.69 1.90
C CYS A 72 -2.47 -17.76 0.78
N TRP A 73 -1.55 -17.19 0.02
CA TRP A 73 -1.87 -16.27 -1.07
C TRP A 73 -2.67 -16.96 -2.18
N LYS A 74 -3.69 -16.27 -2.70
CA LYS A 74 -4.43 -16.73 -3.88
C LYS A 74 -3.55 -16.70 -5.12
N LYS A 75 -2.75 -15.66 -5.27
CA LYS A 75 -1.71 -15.52 -6.30
C LYS A 75 -0.51 -14.80 -5.74
N VAL A 76 0.66 -15.18 -6.25
CA VAL A 76 1.91 -14.42 -6.10
C VAL A 76 2.26 -13.88 -7.48
N ILE A 77 2.34 -12.56 -7.60
CA ILE A 77 2.49 -11.84 -8.86
C ILE A 77 3.76 -11.01 -8.78
N ASP A 78 4.56 -11.01 -9.85
CA ASP A 78 5.68 -10.08 -9.95
C ASP A 78 5.16 -8.65 -10.14
N PHE A 79 5.74 -7.69 -9.41
CA PHE A 79 5.47 -6.29 -9.65
C PHE A 79 6.32 -5.81 -10.84
N ASP A 80 5.74 -5.91 -12.03
CA ASP A 80 6.36 -5.53 -13.29
C ASP A 80 5.33 -4.84 -14.23
N GLU A 81 5.83 -4.09 -15.20
CA GLU A 81 5.01 -3.33 -16.18
C GLU A 81 4.03 -4.22 -16.94
N ASN A 82 4.43 -5.43 -17.33
CA ASN A 82 3.61 -6.38 -18.08
C ASN A 82 2.50 -7.03 -17.23
N LYS A 83 2.54 -6.85 -15.91
CA LYS A 83 1.53 -7.35 -14.98
C LYS A 83 0.60 -6.27 -14.48
N LEU A 84 0.79 -4.99 -14.84
CA LEU A 84 -0.04 -3.90 -14.32
C LEU A 84 -1.54 -4.11 -14.60
N ASP A 85 -1.91 -4.54 -15.81
CA ASP A 85 -3.32 -4.84 -16.17
C ASP A 85 -3.91 -6.01 -15.36
N LEU A 86 -3.07 -6.95 -14.90
CA LEU A 86 -3.51 -8.03 -14.03
C LEU A 86 -3.70 -7.53 -12.60
N ILE A 87 -2.77 -6.71 -12.11
CA ILE A 87 -2.77 -6.14 -10.77
C ILE A 87 -3.98 -5.21 -10.63
N SER A 88 -4.21 -4.31 -11.60
CA SER A 88 -5.26 -3.28 -11.57
C SER A 88 -6.71 -3.79 -11.62
N LYS A 89 -6.92 -5.11 -11.70
CA LYS A 89 -8.25 -5.72 -11.58
C LYS A 89 -8.76 -5.76 -10.14
N ASN A 90 -7.89 -5.57 -9.17
CA ASN A 90 -8.17 -5.71 -7.74
C ASN A 90 -7.77 -4.43 -7.00
N ASP A 91 -8.45 -4.16 -5.89
CA ASP A 91 -8.05 -3.08 -4.99
C ASP A 91 -6.64 -3.37 -4.46
N THR A 92 -5.86 -2.31 -4.21
CA THR A 92 -4.42 -2.45 -3.98
C THR A 92 -3.97 -1.69 -2.75
N PHE A 93 -3.20 -2.36 -1.91
CA PHE A 93 -2.64 -1.83 -0.67
C PHE A 93 -1.11 -1.80 -0.75
N PHE A 94 -0.55 -0.60 -0.76
CA PHE A 94 0.88 -0.37 -0.58
C PHE A 94 1.27 -0.45 0.90
N LEU A 95 1.98 -1.52 1.26
CA LEU A 95 2.48 -1.74 2.63
C LEU A 95 3.70 -0.87 2.96
N ASP A 96 4.46 -0.45 1.95
CA ASP A 96 5.45 0.61 2.06
C ASP A 96 5.52 1.37 0.73
N ILE A 97 5.40 2.69 0.78
CA ILE A 97 5.56 3.57 -0.37
C ILE A 97 6.49 4.71 0.00
N LYS A 98 7.44 5.02 -0.89
CA LYS A 98 8.36 6.13 -0.70
C LYS A 98 7.71 7.44 -1.13
N MET A 99 8.12 8.53 -0.49
CA MET A 99 7.74 9.89 -0.90
C MET A 99 8.00 10.16 -2.39
N LYS A 100 9.10 9.66 -2.97
CA LYS A 100 9.36 9.83 -4.42
C LYS A 100 8.22 9.25 -5.27
N ASN A 101 7.68 8.10 -4.86
CA ASN A 101 6.62 7.42 -5.59
C ASN A 101 5.29 8.17 -5.42
N ILE A 102 5.03 8.74 -4.24
CA ILE A 102 3.87 9.63 -4.01
C ILE A 102 3.95 10.85 -4.93
N ILE A 103 5.12 11.49 -5.01
CA ILE A 103 5.34 12.62 -5.93
C ILE A 103 5.08 12.18 -7.38
N ASN A 104 5.62 11.03 -7.80
CA ASN A 104 5.38 10.50 -9.14
C ASN A 104 3.88 10.25 -9.41
N ILE A 105 3.12 9.74 -8.44
CA ILE A 105 1.67 9.58 -8.53
C ILE A 105 0.97 10.94 -8.71
N THR A 106 1.34 11.97 -7.93
CA THR A 106 0.77 13.33 -8.10
C THR A 106 1.04 13.92 -9.48
N MET A 107 2.12 13.50 -10.13
CA MET A 107 2.49 13.96 -11.47
C MET A 107 1.98 13.05 -12.58
N PHE A 108 1.30 11.94 -12.26
CA PHE A 108 0.93 10.89 -13.21
C PHE A 108 2.11 10.44 -14.08
N ASN A 109 3.27 10.27 -13.46
CA ASN A 109 4.48 9.86 -14.17
C ASN A 109 4.40 8.35 -14.53
N GLU A 110 4.05 8.04 -15.77
CA GLU A 110 3.91 6.65 -16.25
C GLU A 110 5.23 5.88 -16.30
N ASP A 111 6.38 6.56 -16.31
CA ASP A 111 7.70 5.90 -16.30
C ASP A 111 8.01 5.24 -14.94
N GLU A 112 7.27 5.59 -13.88
CA GLU A 112 7.44 5.00 -12.55
C GLU A 112 6.30 4.01 -12.27
N ILE A 113 6.68 2.74 -12.04
CA ILE A 113 5.75 1.61 -11.99
C ILE A 113 4.61 1.77 -10.97
N GLU A 114 4.86 2.35 -9.79
CA GLU A 114 3.80 2.63 -8.80
C GLU A 114 2.80 3.67 -9.29
N SER A 115 3.26 4.67 -10.04
CA SER A 115 2.42 5.71 -10.61
C SER A 115 1.61 5.18 -11.80
N ALA A 116 2.25 4.42 -12.70
CA ALA A 116 1.55 3.71 -13.78
C ALA A 116 0.48 2.74 -13.24
N LEU A 117 0.77 2.04 -12.13
CA LEU A 117 -0.21 1.20 -11.46
C LEU A 117 -1.37 2.03 -10.90
N ALA A 118 -1.09 3.15 -10.24
CA ALA A 118 -2.12 4.02 -9.67
C ALA A 118 -3.08 4.53 -10.76
N MET A 119 -2.55 4.97 -11.89
CA MET A 119 -3.35 5.39 -13.05
C MET A 119 -4.28 4.27 -13.54
N LYS A 120 -3.74 3.06 -13.75
CA LYS A 120 -4.56 1.91 -14.14
C LYS A 120 -5.60 1.51 -13.10
N LEU A 121 -5.33 1.69 -11.81
CA LEU A 121 -6.31 1.45 -10.74
C LEU A 121 -7.44 2.48 -10.82
N PHE A 122 -7.15 3.75 -11.07
CA PHE A 122 -8.16 4.78 -11.28
C PHE A 122 -9.02 4.49 -12.52
N GLU A 123 -8.42 4.14 -13.65
CA GLU A 123 -9.12 3.76 -14.89
C GLU A 123 -10.08 2.58 -14.67
N ASN A 124 -9.72 1.65 -13.80
CA ASN A 124 -10.52 0.47 -13.47
C ASN A 124 -11.48 0.68 -12.28
N GLY A 125 -11.59 1.90 -11.74
CA GLY A 125 -12.42 2.22 -10.60
C GLY A 125 -12.08 1.41 -9.34
N LYS A 126 -10.79 1.15 -9.13
CA LYS A 126 -10.27 0.40 -7.97
C LYS A 126 -9.77 1.32 -6.89
N ASN A 127 -9.87 0.83 -5.65
CA ASN A 127 -9.38 1.55 -4.49
C ASN A 127 -7.87 1.36 -4.33
N ILE A 128 -7.22 2.44 -3.92
CA ILE A 128 -5.81 2.47 -3.54
C ILE A 128 -5.74 2.79 -2.04
N TYR A 129 -4.98 1.97 -1.32
CA TYR A 129 -4.75 2.13 0.12
C TYR A 129 -3.25 2.29 0.37
N LEU A 130 -2.87 3.31 1.14
CA LEU A 130 -1.52 3.54 1.64
C LEU A 130 -1.54 3.40 3.15
N TRP A 131 -0.59 2.67 3.71
CA TRP A 131 -0.51 2.55 5.16
C TRP A 131 -0.01 3.87 5.76
N ASN A 132 -0.69 4.47 6.73
CA ASN A 132 -0.29 5.76 7.32
C ASN A 132 1.18 5.79 7.78
N GLU A 133 1.70 4.67 8.27
CA GLU A 133 3.11 4.54 8.69
C GLU A 133 4.14 4.68 7.54
N THR A 134 3.67 4.78 6.30
CA THR A 134 4.48 5.06 5.10
C THR A 134 4.56 6.55 4.78
N VAL A 135 3.68 7.35 5.38
CA VAL A 135 3.66 8.80 5.31
C VAL A 135 4.86 9.33 6.08
N LYS A 136 5.72 10.08 5.40
CA LYS A 136 6.82 10.82 6.01
C LYS A 136 6.27 11.85 6.99
N THR A 137 6.62 11.69 8.27
CA THR A 137 6.33 12.66 9.32
C THR A 137 7.30 13.83 9.29
N VAL A 138 6.81 15.01 9.66
CA VAL A 138 7.63 16.22 9.84
C VAL A 138 7.98 16.38 11.32
N THR A 139 9.21 16.79 11.60
CA THR A 139 9.66 17.01 12.99
C THR A 139 9.28 18.39 13.52
N GLY A 140 8.85 19.30 12.63
CA GLY A 140 8.56 20.71 12.94
C GLY A 140 9.80 21.60 12.96
N LYS A 141 11.00 21.03 12.76
CA LYS A 141 12.26 21.78 12.63
C LYS A 141 12.57 22.16 11.18
N GLU A 142 11.86 21.56 10.24
CA GLU A 142 12.04 21.80 8.81
C GLU A 142 11.52 23.19 8.40
N PRO A 143 12.03 23.79 7.31
CA PRO A 143 11.50 25.05 6.79
C PRO A 143 10.00 24.96 6.47
N GLU A 144 9.23 26.00 6.82
CA GLU A 144 7.78 26.02 6.64
C GLU A 144 7.36 25.75 5.18
N LYS A 145 8.07 26.31 4.21
CA LYS A 145 7.81 26.07 2.78
C LYS A 145 8.01 24.61 2.38
N TYR A 146 8.98 23.92 2.98
CA TYR A 146 9.20 22.50 2.75
C TYR A 146 8.06 21.66 3.34
N ILE A 147 7.62 21.97 4.57
CA ILE A 147 6.49 21.29 5.22
C ILE A 147 5.22 21.45 4.38
N LYS A 148 4.90 22.69 3.97
CA LYS A 148 3.74 22.97 3.10
C LYS A 148 3.80 22.19 1.79
N LYS A 149 4.97 22.13 1.15
CA LYS A 149 5.12 21.38 -0.10
C LYS A 149 4.94 19.87 0.12
N LEU A 150 5.48 19.32 1.21
CA LEU A 150 5.29 17.91 1.57
C LEU A 150 3.80 17.58 1.78
N LEU A 151 3.10 18.40 2.56
CA LEU A 151 1.67 18.23 2.83
C LEU A 151 0.83 18.33 1.56
N SER A 152 1.18 19.25 0.64
CA SER A 152 0.45 19.38 -0.62
C SER A 152 0.43 18.11 -1.47
N TYR A 153 1.49 17.28 -1.41
CA TYR A 153 1.48 16.00 -2.13
C TYR A 153 0.49 15.01 -1.53
N TYR A 154 0.31 15.00 -0.22
CA TYR A 154 -0.66 14.15 0.44
C TYR A 154 -2.09 14.62 0.18
N GLU A 155 -2.34 15.94 0.29
CA GLU A 155 -3.62 16.55 -0.05
C GLU A 155 -4.03 16.22 -1.49
N GLU A 156 -3.07 16.25 -2.41
CA GLU A 156 -3.31 15.95 -3.82
C GLU A 156 -3.68 14.47 -4.05
N ILE A 157 -2.93 13.51 -3.52
CA ILE A 157 -3.30 12.08 -3.68
C ILE A 157 -4.63 11.74 -2.99
N LEU A 158 -4.94 12.36 -1.85
CA LEU A 158 -6.23 12.20 -1.17
C LEU A 158 -7.38 12.73 -2.06
N SER A 159 -7.16 13.85 -2.75
CA SER A 159 -8.15 14.41 -3.69
C SER A 159 -8.42 13.48 -4.89
N TYR A 160 -7.48 12.58 -5.23
CA TYR A 160 -7.67 11.57 -6.27
C TYR A 160 -8.42 10.33 -5.78
N GLY A 161 -8.76 10.26 -4.48
CA GLY A 161 -9.43 9.10 -3.87
C GLY A 161 -8.48 8.00 -3.39
N ILE A 162 -7.18 8.29 -3.24
CA ILE A 162 -6.24 7.40 -2.55
C ILE A 162 -6.51 7.50 -1.05
N ASN A 163 -6.63 6.36 -0.36
CA ASN A 163 -6.94 6.32 1.07
C ASN A 163 -5.65 6.11 1.89
N ILE A 164 -5.34 7.02 2.81
CA ILE A 164 -4.21 6.88 3.73
C ILE A 164 -4.72 6.28 5.03
N VAL A 165 -4.68 4.96 5.15
CA VAL A 165 -5.37 4.27 6.22
C VAL A 165 -4.61 4.31 7.55
N ASP A 166 -5.29 4.83 8.56
CA ASP A 166 -4.97 4.74 9.98
C ASP A 166 -6.21 4.29 10.78
N ILE A 167 -6.03 3.78 11.99
CA ILE A 167 -7.09 3.27 12.86
C ILE A 167 -8.20 4.30 13.13
N GLU A 168 -7.87 5.60 13.17
CA GLU A 168 -8.86 6.67 13.36
C GLU A 168 -9.71 6.89 12.11
N GLU A 169 -9.12 6.86 10.92
CA GLU A 169 -9.87 7.01 9.66
C GLU A 169 -10.82 5.85 9.44
N VAL A 170 -10.41 4.61 9.74
CA VAL A 170 -11.27 3.46 9.43
C VAL A 170 -12.45 3.33 10.40
N ARG A 171 -12.37 3.89 11.62
CA ARG A 171 -13.49 3.97 12.57
C ARG A 171 -14.56 4.99 12.17
N ASN A 172 -14.24 5.97 11.32
CA ASN A 172 -15.21 6.95 10.83
C ASN A 172 -16.17 6.40 9.76
N TYR A 173 -16.01 5.14 9.35
CA TYR A 173 -16.87 4.44 8.39
C TYR A 173 -17.82 3.42 9.06
N GLU A 174 -17.96 3.44 10.39
CA GLU A 174 -19.03 2.73 11.14
C GLU A 174 -20.30 3.60 11.24
#